data_AF-A0A354YBV0-F1
#
_entry.id   AF-A0A354YBV0-F1
#
_cell.length_a   1.000
_cell.length_b   1.000
_cell.length_c   1.000
_cell.angle_alpha   90.00
_cell.angle_beta   90.00
_cell.angle_gamma   90.00
#
_symmetry.space_group_name_H-M   'P 1'
#
loop_
_entity.id
_entity.type
_entity.pdbx_description
1 polymer ?
#
loop_
_entity_poly.entity_id
_entity_poly.type
_entity_poly.pdbx_seq_one_letter_code
_entity_poly.pdbx_strand_id
1 'polypeptide(L)'
;LFVIGLELSPARLKLMRRSVFGAGTLQVLLTAVVLGALLMADHFGWKSALIVGLALALSSTAVGLQLLSERKALNSDYGRLAFAILLFQDLVAIPLLAAIP
;
A
#
# COMPACT_ATOMS: atom_id res chain seq x y z
N LEU A 1 4.19 -13.00 9.47
CA LEU A 1 3.00 -12.13 9.22
C LEU A 1 2.08 -12.05 10.44
N PHE A 2 1.63 -13.16 11.03
CA PHE A 2 0.81 -13.15 12.27
C PHE A 2 1.50 -12.52 13.49
N VAL A 3 2.82 -12.75 13.65
CA VAL A 3 3.61 -12.18 14.77
C VAL A 3 3.80 -10.65 14.66
N ILE A 4 3.87 -10.09 13.43
CA ILE A 4 4.01 -8.64 13.21
C ILE A 4 2.65 -7.93 13.37
N GLY A 5 1.54 -8.60 13.03
CA GLY A 5 0.19 -8.12 13.32
C GLY A 5 -0.12 -8.05 14.83
N LEU A 6 0.55 -8.87 15.66
CA LEU A 6 0.41 -8.86 17.12
C LEU A 6 1.21 -7.73 17.82
N GLU A 7 2.24 -7.16 17.16
CA GLU A 7 2.92 -5.95 17.65
C GLU A 7 2.17 -4.65 17.31
N LEU A 8 1.23 -4.71 16.36
CA LEU A 8 0.31 -3.62 16.08
C LEU A 8 -0.84 -3.64 17.08
N SER A 9 -0.55 -3.14 18.29
CA SER A 9 -1.64 -2.77 19.19
C SER A 9 -2.57 -1.76 18.48
N PRO A 10 -3.91 -1.84 18.67
CA PRO A 10 -4.85 -0.84 18.16
C PRO A 10 -4.47 0.60 18.55
N ALA A 11 -3.78 0.77 19.68
CA ALA A 11 -3.21 2.04 20.12
C ALA A 11 -2.15 2.59 19.16
N ARG A 12 -1.24 1.74 18.65
CA ARG A 12 -0.21 2.12 17.67
C ARG A 12 -0.83 2.51 16.33
N LEU A 13 -1.86 1.81 15.89
CA LEU A 13 -2.63 2.18 14.70
C LEU A 13 -3.28 3.57 14.86
N LYS A 14 -3.86 3.85 16.03
CA LYS A 14 -4.49 5.15 16.31
C LYS A 14 -3.49 6.31 16.27
N LEU A 15 -2.25 6.08 16.71
CA LEU A 15 -1.15 7.04 16.60
C LEU A 15 -0.73 7.24 15.13
N MET A 16 -0.66 6.17 14.36
CA MET A 16 -0.18 6.19 12.96
C MET A 16 -1.27 6.51 11.93
N ARG A 17 -2.54 6.68 12.35
CA ARG A 17 -3.69 6.83 11.44
C ARG A 17 -3.50 7.90 10.36
N ARG A 18 -2.87 9.04 10.71
CA ARG A 18 -2.63 10.11 9.72
C ARG A 18 -1.64 9.67 8.64
N SER A 19 -0.60 8.93 9.01
CA SER A 19 0.36 8.39 8.04
C SER A 19 -0.26 7.25 7.22
N VAL A 20 -1.00 6.34 7.86
CA VAL A 20 -1.67 5.21 7.19
C VAL A 20 -2.68 5.71 6.16
N PHE A 21 -3.65 6.52 6.58
CA PHE A 21 -4.69 7.02 5.68
C PHE A 21 -4.25 8.21 4.82
N GLY A 22 -3.25 8.99 5.24
CA GLY A 22 -2.72 10.10 4.45
C GLY A 22 -1.72 9.63 3.41
N ALA A 23 -0.57 9.11 3.87
CA ALA A 23 0.51 8.70 2.98
C ALA A 23 0.17 7.42 2.20
N GLY A 24 -0.52 6.46 2.82
CA GLY A 24 -0.97 5.24 2.14
C GLY A 24 -1.93 5.54 0.99
N THR A 25 -2.99 6.31 1.25
CA THR A 25 -3.94 6.73 0.20
C THR A 25 -3.24 7.50 -0.90
N LEU A 26 -2.39 8.48 -0.54
CA LEU A 26 -1.68 9.30 -1.52
C LEU A 26 -0.75 8.45 -2.40
N GLN A 27 0.01 7.52 -1.80
CA GLN A 27 0.90 6.65 -2.55
C GLN A 27 0.13 5.74 -3.51
N VAL A 28 -0.92 5.06 -3.03
CA VAL A 28 -1.71 4.14 -3.86
C VAL A 28 -2.38 4.90 -5.00
N LEU A 29 -3.04 6.02 -4.73
CA LEU A 29 -3.72 6.82 -5.76
C LEU A 29 -2.74 7.38 -6.79
N LEU A 30 -1.63 7.99 -6.35
CA LEU A 30 -0.65 8.54 -7.29
C LEU A 30 -0.05 7.44 -8.17
N THR A 31 0.32 6.30 -7.58
CA THR A 31 0.89 5.19 -8.33
C THR A 31 -0.12 4.61 -9.32
N ALA A 32 -1.36 4.41 -8.90
CA ALA A 32 -2.42 3.89 -9.75
C ALA A 32 -2.78 4.84 -10.90
N VAL A 33 -2.81 6.14 -10.63
CA VAL A 33 -3.07 7.17 -11.67
C VAL A 33 -1.93 7.24 -12.67
N VAL A 34 -0.68 7.25 -12.20
CA VAL A 34 0.50 7.30 -13.09
C VAL A 34 0.55 6.06 -13.97
N LEU A 35 0.44 4.86 -13.38
CA LEU A 35 0.47 3.61 -14.14
C LEU A 35 -0.76 3.45 -15.05
N GLY A 36 -1.95 3.82 -14.57
CA GLY A 36 -3.18 3.81 -15.35
C GLY A 36 -3.12 4.76 -16.55
N ALA A 37 -2.59 5.97 -16.36
CA ALA A 37 -2.40 6.93 -17.45
C ALA A 37 -1.42 6.42 -18.52
N LEU A 38 -0.35 5.74 -18.11
CA LEU A 38 0.58 5.08 -19.04
C LEU A 38 -0.11 3.98 -19.85
N LEU A 39 -0.98 3.18 -19.24
CA LEU A 39 -1.75 2.15 -19.94
C LEU A 39 -2.76 2.74 -20.92
N MET A 40 -3.41 3.86 -20.55
CA MET A 40 -4.32 4.56 -21.46
C MET A 40 -3.60 5.10 -22.70
N ALA A 41 -2.32 5.48 -22.61
CA ALA A 41 -1.53 5.86 -23.77
C ALA A 41 -1.35 4.68 -24.76
N ASP A 42 -1.34 3.45 -24.27
CA ASP A 42 -1.28 2.21 -25.06
C ASP A 42 -2.68 1.70 -25.50
N HIS A 43 -3.67 2.60 -25.56
CA HIS A 43 -5.03 2.34 -26.06
C HIS A 43 -5.85 1.34 -25.22
N PHE A 44 -5.45 1.10 -23.97
CA PHE A 44 -6.30 0.38 -23.02
C PHE A 44 -7.57 1.17 -22.70
N GLY A 45 -8.69 0.45 -22.55
CA GLY A 45 -9.92 1.05 -22.04
C GLY A 45 -9.74 1.61 -20.63
N TRP A 46 -10.39 2.73 -20.32
CA TRP A 46 -10.24 3.41 -19.02
C TRP A 46 -10.53 2.51 -17.81
N LYS A 47 -11.49 1.57 -17.94
CA LYS A 47 -11.82 0.60 -16.88
C LYS A 47 -10.68 -0.39 -16.63
N SER A 48 -10.13 -0.99 -17.68
CA SER A 48 -9.03 -1.94 -17.55
C SER A 48 -7.75 -1.25 -17.09
N ALA A 49 -7.44 -0.07 -17.62
CA ALA A 49 -6.31 0.74 -17.17
C ALA A 49 -6.40 1.09 -15.67
N LEU A 50 -7.59 1.44 -15.17
CA LEU A 50 -7.79 1.72 -13.74
C LEU A 50 -7.60 0.47 -12.87
N ILE A 51 -8.19 -0.67 -13.26
CA ILE A 51 -8.07 -1.92 -12.50
C ILE A 51 -6.62 -2.38 -12.44
N VAL A 52 -5.93 -2.37 -13.59
CA VAL A 52 -4.52 -2.76 -13.67
C VAL A 52 -3.63 -1.76 -12.93
N GLY A 53 -3.87 -0.45 -13.07
CA GLY A 53 -3.13 0.58 -12.33
C GLY A 53 -3.25 0.42 -10.81
N LEU A 54 -4.45 0.15 -10.31
CA LEU A 54 -4.68 -0.14 -8.89
C LEU A 54 -4.00 -1.43 -8.45
N ALA A 55 -4.08 -2.50 -9.25
CA ALA A 55 -3.42 -3.77 -8.94
C ALA A 55 -1.88 -3.62 -8.88
N LEU A 56 -1.29 -2.85 -9.79
CA LEU A 56 0.14 -2.58 -9.82
C LEU A 56 0.61 -1.59 -8.74
N ALA A 57 -0.29 -0.79 -8.18
CA ALA A 57 0.04 0.15 -7.10
C ALA A 57 0.26 -0.53 -5.74
N LEU A 58 -0.22 -1.78 -5.59
CA LEU A 58 -0.07 -2.57 -4.37
C LEU A 58 1.34 -3.19 -4.29
N SER A 59 1.91 -3.23 -3.09
CA SER A 59 3.23 -3.79 -2.81
C SER A 59 3.14 -5.07 -1.97
N SER A 60 4.17 -5.91 -2.04
CA SER A 60 4.28 -7.09 -1.17
C SER A 60 4.71 -6.69 0.25
N THR A 61 3.78 -6.72 1.19
CA THR A 61 4.01 -6.41 2.61
C THR A 61 5.10 -7.28 3.23
N ALA A 62 5.09 -8.59 2.96
CA ALA A 62 6.08 -9.52 3.51
C ALA A 62 7.51 -9.17 3.09
N VAL A 63 7.71 -8.93 1.79
CA VAL A 63 9.02 -8.59 1.22
C VAL A 63 9.47 -7.21 1.69
N GLY A 64 8.58 -6.21 1.69
CA GLY A 64 8.89 -4.86 2.12
C GLY A 64 9.32 -4.78 3.58
N LEU A 65 8.62 -5.49 4.48
CA LEU A 65 8.97 -5.55 5.89
C LEU A 65 10.26 -6.34 6.15
N GLN A 66 10.47 -7.44 5.41
CA GLN A 66 11.71 -8.21 5.50
C GLN A 66 12.91 -7.36 5.11
N LEU A 67 12.83 -6.61 4.00
CA LEU A 67 13.89 -5.71 3.57
C LEU A 67 14.18 -4.59 4.58
N LEU A 68 13.14 -4.01 5.19
CA LEU A 68 13.31 -3.03 6.27
C LEU A 68 13.96 -3.64 7.52
N SER A 69 13.64 -4.89 7.83
CA SER A 69 14.24 -5.63 8.95
C SER A 69 15.72 -5.90 8.69
N GLU A 70 16.07 -6.39 7.50
CA GLU A 70 17.45 -6.66 7.07
C GLU A 70 18.31 -5.39 7.13
N ARG A 71 17.73 -4.24 6.79
CA ARG A 71 18.39 -2.93 6.88
C ARG A 71 18.36 -2.30 8.28
N LYS A 72 17.81 -2.99 9.30
CA LYS A 72 17.57 -2.46 10.66
C LYS A 72 16.81 -1.12 10.66
N ALA A 73 15.96 -0.93 9.66
CA ALA A 73 15.31 0.32 9.32
C ALA A 73 13.87 0.43 9.85
N LEU A 74 13.30 -0.64 10.43
CA LEU A 74 11.91 -0.67 10.89
C LEU A 74 11.54 0.48 11.84
N ASN A 75 12.49 0.91 12.68
CA ASN A 75 12.29 1.99 13.64
C ASN A 75 12.69 3.38 13.11
N SER A 76 13.23 3.48 11.90
CA SER A 76 13.56 4.77 11.27
C SER A 76 12.30 5.50 10.80
N ASP A 77 12.39 6.81 10.55
CA ASP A 77 11.26 7.61 10.10
C ASP A 77 10.68 7.11 8.77
N TYR A 78 11.55 6.76 7.81
CA TYR A 78 11.12 6.21 6.53
C TYR A 78 10.58 4.78 6.66
N GLY A 79 11.13 3.96 7.59
CA GLY A 79 10.62 2.62 7.86
C GLY A 79 9.21 2.65 8.46
N ARG A 80 8.94 3.58 9.38
CA ARG A 80 7.58 3.79 9.92
C ARG A 80 6.60 4.29 8.86
N LEU A 81 7.05 5.14 7.93
CA LEU A 81 6.24 5.60 6.81
C LEU A 81 5.93 4.46 5.82
N ALA A 82 6.96 3.69 5.42
CA ALA A 82 6.80 2.53 4.55
C ALA A 82 5.86 1.50 5.18
N PHE A 83 6.02 1.21 6.47
CA PHE A 83 5.10 0.36 7.22
C PHE A 83 3.66 0.87 7.17
N ALA A 84 3.44 2.17 7.36
CA ALA A 84 2.11 2.77 7.31
C ALA A 84 1.44 2.62 5.93
N ILE A 85 2.22 2.77 4.86
CA ILE A 85 1.76 2.57 3.47
C ILE A 85 1.40 1.10 3.23
N LEU A 86 2.27 0.17 3.61
CA LEU A 86 2.01 -1.28 3.47
C LEU A 86 0.76 -1.72 4.24
N LEU A 87 0.57 -1.19 5.45
CA LEU A 87 -0.61 -1.48 6.26
C LEU A 87 -1.90 -0.96 5.61
N PHE A 88 -1.85 0.23 5.01
CA PHE A 88 -2.98 0.76 4.26
C PHE A 88 -3.29 -0.10 3.03
N GLN A 89 -2.27 -0.54 2.31
CA GLN A 89 -2.43 -1.42 1.15
C GLN A 89 -3.11 -2.75 1.54
N ASP A 90 -2.67 -3.40 2.62
CA ASP A 90 -3.31 -4.62 3.14
C ASP A 90 -4.78 -4.38 3.49
N LEU A 91 -5.11 -3.24 4.11
CA LEU A 91 -6.48 -2.88 4.50
C LEU A 91 -7.40 -2.67 3.27
N VAL A 92 -6.88 -2.03 2.23
CA VAL A 92 -7.64 -1.68 1.02
C VAL A 92 -7.66 -2.81 0.00
N ALA A 93 -6.70 -3.74 0.02
CA ALA A 93 -6.59 -4.83 -0.94
C ALA A 93 -7.86 -5.69 -0.98
N ILE A 94 -8.42 -6.08 0.17
CA ILE A 94 -9.63 -6.91 0.25
C ILE A 94 -10.84 -6.24 -0.41
N PRO A 95 -11.28 -5.03 0.01
CA PRO A 95 -12.42 -4.36 -0.61
C PRO A 95 -12.16 -4.01 -2.08
N LEU A 96 -10.91 -3.72 -2.45
CA LEU A 96 -10.56 -3.42 -3.84
C LEU A 96 -10.69 -4.66 -4.73
N LEU A 97 -10.19 -5.81 -4.29
CA LEU A 97 -10.35 -7.08 -5.01
C LEU A 97 -11.82 -7.50 -5.08
N ALA A 98 -12.60 -7.28 -4.02
CA ALA A 98 -14.04 -7.57 -4.01
C ALA A 98 -14.86 -6.67 -4.95
N ALA A 99 -14.35 -5.49 -5.29
CA ALA A 99 -14.99 -4.55 -6.21
C ALA A 99 -14.67 -4.82 -7.69
N ILE A 100 -13.68 -5.68 -7.98
CA ILE A 100 -13.37 -6.11 -9.35
C ILE A 100 -14.43 -7.17 -9.74
N PRO A 101 -15.19 -6.94 -10.84
CA PRO A 101 -16.24 -7.85 -11.29
C PRO A 101 -15.69 -9.16 -11.88
#